data_AF-A0A7W6DMR9-F1
#
_entry.id   AF-A0A7W6DMR9-F1
#
_cell.length_a   1.000
_cell.length_b   1.000
_cell.length_c   1.000
_cell.angle_alpha   90.00
_cell.angle_beta   90.00
_cell.angle_gamma   90.00
#
_symmetry.space_group_name_H-M   'P 1'
#
loop_
_entity.id
_entity.type
_entity.pdbx_description
1 polymer ?
#
loop_
_entity_poly.entity_id
_entity_poly.type
_entity_poly.pdbx_seq_one_letter_code
_entity_poly.pdbx_strand_id
1 'polypeptide(L)'
;MATPAQAPNETAAADRAVEQCIANVGPDRLACIRRPFAECEAATPMSQLDSNHCSALALAAWRRGLERQTENLLRRIDAAQRIRIGQLQQGWRRWMERDCQLRAPPVDASIRPFSLAMCRAEHVAIRAIQLSGWENAPPG
;
A
#
# COMPACT_ATOMS: atom_id res chain seq x y z
N MET A 1 12.74 7.59 24.72
CA MET A 1 13.76 6.65 24.19
C MET A 1 13.00 5.41 23.74
N ALA A 2 12.85 5.20 22.42
CA ALA A 2 12.17 4.02 21.88
C ALA A 2 13.19 2.90 21.69
N THR A 3 12.84 1.70 22.14
CA THR A 3 13.73 0.53 22.15
C THR A 3 13.85 -0.04 20.73
N PRO A 4 15.06 -0.23 20.17
CA PRO A 4 15.28 -0.65 18.77
C PRO A 4 14.79 -2.07 18.40
N ALA A 5 14.11 -2.78 19.31
CA ALA A 5 13.56 -4.12 19.09
C ALA A 5 12.11 -4.13 18.54
N GLN A 6 11.40 -3.00 18.51
CA GLN A 6 9.99 -2.95 18.04
C GLN A 6 9.84 -2.86 16.51
N ALA A 7 10.74 -2.15 15.81
CA ALA A 7 10.62 -1.88 14.37
C ALA A 7 10.61 -3.13 13.43
N PRO A 8 11.39 -4.20 13.69
CA PRO A 8 11.34 -5.41 12.84
C PRO A 8 10.00 -6.15 12.95
N ASN A 9 9.39 -6.17 14.14
CA ASN A 9 8.13 -6.85 14.39
C ASN A 9 6.95 -6.12 13.75
N GLU A 10 6.93 -4.79 13.80
CA GLU A 10 5.92 -3.93 13.17
C GLU A 10 5.91 -4.09 11.65
N THR A 11 7.09 -4.11 11.03
CA THR A 11 7.23 -4.28 9.58
C THR A 11 6.67 -5.64 9.12
N ALA A 12 7.03 -6.71 9.83
CA ALA A 12 6.55 -8.05 9.51
C ALA A 12 5.03 -8.20 9.74
N ALA A 13 4.48 -7.57 10.78
CA ALA A 13 3.03 -7.56 11.02
C ALA A 13 2.28 -6.85 9.89
N ALA A 14 2.73 -5.65 9.51
CA ALA A 14 2.14 -4.89 8.43
C ALA A 14 2.20 -5.66 7.09
N ASP A 15 3.32 -6.32 6.80
CA ASP A 15 3.46 -7.15 5.59
C ASP A 15 2.51 -8.35 5.59
N ARG A 16 2.34 -9.03 6.73
CA ARG A 16 1.37 -10.13 6.87
C ARG A 16 -0.07 -9.65 6.66
N ALA A 17 -0.43 -8.48 7.21
CA ALA A 17 -1.75 -7.91 7.01
C ALA A 17 -2.04 -7.61 5.53
N VAL A 18 -1.05 -7.10 4.79
CA VAL A 18 -1.14 -6.90 3.34
C VAL A 18 -1.32 -8.22 2.59
N GLU A 19 -0.55 -9.25 2.92
CA GLU A 19 -0.63 -10.57 2.28
C GLU A 19 -1.99 -11.23 2.50
N GLN A 20 -2.48 -11.22 3.74
CA GLN A 20 -3.81 -11.72 4.07
C GLN A 20 -4.90 -10.96 3.32
N CYS A 21 -4.74 -9.64 3.18
CA CYS A 21 -5.69 -8.81 2.47
C CYS A 21 -5.74 -9.12 0.96
N ILE A 22 -4.57 -9.29 0.32
CA ILE A 22 -4.48 -9.65 -1.10
C ILE A 22 -5.04 -11.06 -1.34
N ALA A 23 -4.73 -12.02 -0.46
CA ALA A 23 -5.19 -13.40 -0.59
C ALA A 23 -6.71 -13.55 -0.40
N ASN A 24 -7.32 -12.72 0.45
CA ASN A 24 -8.72 -12.83 0.85
C ASN A 24 -9.44 -11.49 0.68
N VAL A 25 -9.53 -10.99 -0.55
CA VAL A 25 -10.26 -9.76 -0.87
C VAL A 25 -11.75 -10.00 -0.66
N GLY A 26 -12.21 -9.68 0.55
CA GLY A 26 -13.61 -9.80 0.96
C GLY A 26 -14.46 -8.61 0.51
N PRO A 27 -15.76 -8.63 0.86
CA PRO A 27 -16.70 -7.53 0.57
C PRO A 27 -16.29 -6.21 1.23
N ASP A 28 -15.59 -6.25 2.38
CA ASP A 28 -15.06 -5.08 3.06
C ASP A 28 -13.60 -4.78 2.65
N ARG A 29 -13.44 -4.38 1.39
CA ARG A 29 -12.14 -4.05 0.81
C ARG A 29 -11.46 -2.88 1.52
N LEU A 30 -12.22 -1.91 2.02
CA LEU A 30 -11.65 -0.73 2.68
C LEU A 30 -11.07 -1.07 4.06
N ALA A 31 -11.76 -1.88 4.87
CA ALA A 31 -11.21 -2.34 6.15
C ALA A 31 -9.93 -3.17 5.93
N CYS A 32 -9.92 -4.01 4.89
CA CYS A 32 -8.78 -4.80 4.47
C CYS A 32 -7.56 -3.91 4.16
N ILE A 33 -7.75 -2.86 3.35
CA ILE A 33 -6.71 -1.89 2.98
C ILE A 33 -6.15 -1.15 4.20
N ARG A 34 -7.02 -0.79 5.15
CA ARG A 34 -6.67 -0.04 6.35
C ARG A 34 -6.07 -0.90 7.47
N ARG A 35 -6.13 -2.23 7.38
CA ARG A 35 -5.70 -3.14 8.45
C ARG A 35 -4.25 -2.92 8.92
N PRO A 36 -3.22 -2.77 8.05
CA PRO A 36 -1.86 -2.52 8.52
C PRO A 36 -1.72 -1.23 9.35
N PHE A 37 -2.50 -0.20 9.02
CA PHE A 37 -2.54 1.04 9.79
C PHE A 37 -3.24 0.80 11.14
N ALA A 38 -4.42 0.18 11.14
CA ALA A 38 -5.22 -0.06 12.33
C ALA A 38 -4.50 -0.94 13.36
N GLU A 39 -3.77 -1.97 12.91
CA GLU A 39 -2.97 -2.83 13.80
C GLU A 39 -1.82 -2.07 14.45
N CYS A 40 -1.16 -1.17 13.71
CA CYS A 40 -0.12 -0.30 14.27
C CYS A 40 -0.72 0.69 15.28
N GLU A 41 -1.81 1.37 14.91
CA GLU A 41 -2.45 2.37 15.77
C GLU A 41 -2.95 1.76 17.08
N ALA A 42 -3.49 0.54 17.05
CA ALA A 42 -3.91 -0.18 18.25
C ALA A 42 -2.74 -0.54 19.21
N ALA A 43 -1.51 -0.58 18.70
CA ALA A 43 -0.31 -0.88 19.47
C ALA A 43 0.41 0.37 20.00
N THR A 44 -0.01 1.58 19.60
CA THR A 44 0.65 2.84 19.93
C THR A 44 -0.27 3.81 20.70
N PRO A 45 0.28 4.73 21.52
CA PRO A 45 -0.49 5.85 22.05
C PRO A 45 -1.11 6.70 20.93
N MET A 46 -2.25 7.34 21.18
CA MET A 46 -2.92 8.19 20.18
C MET A 46 -2.27 9.58 20.13
N SER A 47 -1.20 9.73 19.34
CA SER A 47 -0.63 11.03 18.96
C SER A 47 -0.53 11.20 17.44
N GLN A 48 -0.47 12.44 16.95
CA GLN A 48 -0.29 12.71 15.52
C GLN A 48 1.05 12.15 14.99
N LEU A 49 2.07 12.07 15.84
CA LEU A 49 3.36 11.45 15.49
C LEU A 49 3.19 9.95 15.23
N ASP A 50 2.44 9.27 16.09
CA ASP A 50 2.14 7.84 15.96
C ASP A 50 1.27 7.57 14.74
N SER A 51 0.25 8.39 14.47
CA SER A 51 -0.56 8.29 13.24
C SER A 51 0.29 8.49 11.97
N ASN A 52 1.25 9.42 12.01
CA ASN A 52 2.20 9.62 10.89
C ASN A 52 3.11 8.40 10.71
N HIS A 53 3.61 7.80 11.79
CA HIS A 53 4.41 6.57 11.75
C HIS A 53 3.61 5.40 11.17
N CYS A 54 2.43 5.11 11.74
CA CYS A 54 1.61 3.98 11.34
C CYS A 54 1.12 4.09 9.88
N SER A 55 0.78 5.29 9.41
CA SER A 55 0.39 5.49 8.01
C SER A 55 1.58 5.32 7.05
N ALA A 56 2.78 5.76 7.43
CA ALA A 56 3.99 5.52 6.66
C ALA A 56 4.36 4.02 6.61
N LEU A 57 4.22 3.31 7.73
CA LEU A 57 4.42 1.86 7.81
C LEU A 57 3.44 1.11 6.89
N ALA A 58 2.16 1.46 6.95
CA ALA A 58 1.13 0.88 6.10
C ALA A 58 1.41 1.11 4.61
N LEU A 59 1.80 2.33 4.23
CA LEU A 59 2.21 2.65 2.85
C LEU A 59 3.41 1.80 2.42
N ALA A 60 4.43 1.67 3.26
CA ALA A 60 5.62 0.88 2.94
C ALA A 60 5.28 -0.61 2.72
N ALA A 61 4.42 -1.19 3.57
CA ALA A 61 3.96 -2.56 3.43
C ALA A 61 3.17 -2.76 2.13
N TRP A 62 2.24 -1.85 1.82
CA TRP A 62 1.49 -1.92 0.56
C TRP A 62 2.39 -1.77 -0.67
N ARG A 63 3.45 -0.95 -0.62
CA ARG A 63 4.42 -0.82 -1.72
C ARG A 63 5.17 -2.13 -1.97
N ARG A 64 5.66 -2.79 -0.91
CA ARG A 64 6.26 -4.13 -1.00
C ARG A 64 5.27 -5.15 -1.56
N GLY A 65 4.01 -5.10 -1.12
CA GLY A 65 2.95 -5.93 -1.68
C GLY A 65 2.75 -5.73 -3.19
N LEU A 66 2.67 -4.47 -3.64
CA LEU A 66 2.55 -4.13 -5.06
C LEU A 66 3.77 -4.59 -5.88
N GLU A 67 4.99 -4.44 -5.35
CA GLU A 67 6.22 -4.92 -5.99
C GLU A 67 6.17 -6.44 -6.19
N ARG A 68 5.80 -7.21 -5.15
CA ARG A 68 5.63 -8.67 -5.25
C ARG A 68 4.63 -9.08 -6.33
N GLN A 69 3.44 -8.46 -6.37
CA GLN A 69 2.42 -8.78 -7.39
C GLN A 69 2.87 -8.36 -8.80
N THR A 70 3.62 -7.25 -8.90
CA THR A 70 4.20 -6.83 -10.18
C THR A 70 5.22 -7.84 -10.68
N GLU A 71 6.15 -8.28 -9.84
CA GLU A 71 7.15 -9.28 -10.20
C GLU A 71 6.51 -10.62 -10.61
N ASN A 72 5.52 -11.08 -9.85
CA ASN A 72 4.78 -12.31 -10.15
C ASN A 72 4.12 -12.25 -11.53
N LEU A 73 3.42 -11.15 -11.84
CA LEU A 73 2.83 -10.93 -13.15
C LEU A 73 3.90 -10.91 -14.25
N LEU A 74 5.00 -10.15 -14.06
CA LEU A 74 6.06 -10.02 -15.05
C LEU A 74 6.72 -11.37 -15.40
N ARG A 75 6.79 -12.32 -14.46
CA ARG A 75 7.31 -13.68 -14.71
C ARG A 75 6.42 -14.51 -15.65
N ARG A 76 5.14 -14.18 -15.78
CA ARG A 76 4.14 -14.97 -16.54
C ARG A 76 3.83 -14.41 -17.94
N ILE A 77 4.20 -13.17 -18.20
CA ILE A 77 3.88 -12.46 -19.44
C ILE A 77 5.10 -12.33 -20.35
N ASP A 78 4.85 -12.16 -21.65
CA ASP A 78 5.88 -12.02 -22.68
C ASP A 78 6.58 -10.64 -22.64
N ALA A 79 7.68 -10.49 -23.39
CA ALA A 79 8.47 -9.27 -23.40
C ALA A 79 7.69 -8.02 -23.86
N ALA A 80 6.79 -8.13 -24.84
CA ALA A 80 5.98 -7.02 -25.33
C ALA A 80 4.96 -6.58 -24.26
N GLN A 81 4.32 -7.54 -23.60
CA GLN A 81 3.43 -7.32 -22.47
C GLN A 81 4.17 -6.69 -21.28
N ARG A 82 5.40 -7.12 -20.97
CA ARG A 82 6.24 -6.50 -19.92
C ARG A 82 6.47 -5.02 -20.16
N ILE A 83 6.84 -4.64 -21.40
CA ILE A 83 7.04 -3.23 -21.78
C ILE A 83 5.75 -2.44 -21.56
N ARG A 84 4.62 -2.96 -22.04
CA ARG A 84 3.30 -2.32 -21.89
C ARG A 84 2.90 -2.15 -20.42
N ILE A 85 3.06 -3.19 -19.61
CA ILE A 85 2.78 -3.13 -18.16
C ILE A 85 3.70 -2.10 -17.48
N GLY A 86 4.98 -2.06 -17.84
CA GLY A 86 5.92 -1.06 -17.31
C GLY A 86 5.46 0.38 -17.58
N GLN A 87 5.01 0.68 -18.80
CA GLN A 87 4.48 2.00 -19.17
C GLN A 87 3.19 2.33 -18.40
N LEU A 88 2.27 1.37 -18.28
CA LEU A 88 1.02 1.55 -17.52
C LEU A 88 1.30 1.82 -16.03
N GLN A 89 2.25 1.10 -15.43
CA GLN A 89 2.66 1.34 -14.03
C GLN A 89 3.27 2.73 -13.84
N GLN A 90 4.10 3.20 -14.79
CA GLN A 90 4.65 4.55 -14.74
C GLN A 90 3.58 5.64 -14.87
N GLY A 91 2.61 5.46 -15.78
CA GLY A 91 1.46 6.36 -15.93
C GLY A 91 0.63 6.42 -14.64
N TRP A 92 0.28 5.25 -14.11
CA TRP A 92 -0.47 5.12 -12.87
C TRP A 92 0.22 5.79 -11.68
N ARG A 93 1.54 5.60 -11.48
CA ARG A 93 2.29 6.25 -10.40
C ARG A 93 2.21 7.78 -10.44
N ARG A 94 2.34 8.36 -11.64
CA ARG A 94 2.26 9.82 -11.82
C ARG A 94 0.85 10.35 -11.54
N TRP A 95 -0.17 9.63 -11.98
CA TRP A 95 -1.56 9.97 -11.68
C TRP A 95 -1.85 9.89 -10.17
N MET A 96 -1.48 8.79 -9.51
CA MET A 96 -1.67 8.57 -8.08
C MET A 96 -1.02 9.67 -7.23
N GLU A 97 0.21 10.07 -7.56
CA GLU A 97 0.88 11.15 -6.84
C GLU A 97 0.14 12.49 -6.98
N ARG A 98 -0.35 12.83 -8.18
CA ARG A 98 -1.15 14.05 -8.39
C ARG A 98 -2.49 13.99 -7.66
N ASP A 99 -3.20 12.88 -7.75
CA ASP A 99 -4.48 12.69 -7.05
C ASP A 99 -4.30 12.84 -5.54
N CYS A 100 -3.27 12.23 -4.95
CA CYS A 100 -3.02 12.37 -3.52
C CYS A 100 -2.60 13.79 -3.10
N GLN A 101 -1.84 14.52 -3.92
CA GLN A 101 -1.53 15.92 -3.64
C GLN A 101 -2.78 16.81 -3.69
N LEU A 102 -3.75 16.51 -4.57
CA LEU A 102 -5.02 17.24 -4.66
C LEU A 102 -5.95 16.94 -3.47
N ARG A 103 -5.93 15.70 -2.95
CA ARG A 103 -6.76 15.29 -1.81
C ARG A 103 -6.18 15.71 -0.46
N ALA A 104 -4.87 15.90 -0.36
CA ALA A 104 -4.23 16.27 0.89
C ALA A 104 -4.59 17.71 1.29
N PRO A 105 -4.85 17.98 2.59
CA PRO A 105 -5.17 19.33 3.04
C PRO A 105 -4.00 20.30 2.78
N PRO A 106 -4.30 21.55 2.39
CA PRO A 106 -3.27 22.47 1.91
C PRO A 106 -2.34 23.03 3.00
N VAL A 107 -2.76 23.11 4.27
CA VAL A 107 -2.10 24.00 5.27
C VAL A 107 -1.67 23.32 6.58
N ASP A 108 -2.28 22.22 7.01
CA ASP A 108 -1.85 21.57 8.26
C ASP A 108 -0.61 20.68 8.05
N ALA A 109 0.56 21.22 8.42
CA ALA A 109 1.85 20.55 8.23
C ALA A 109 1.97 19.21 8.98
N SER A 110 1.25 19.03 10.08
CA SER A 110 1.31 17.83 10.92
C SER A 110 0.42 16.68 10.42
N ILE A 111 -0.74 17.00 9.82
CA ILE A 111 -1.71 16.01 9.29
C ILE A 111 -1.47 15.66 7.82
N ARG A 112 -0.79 16.54 7.08
CA ARG A 112 -0.49 16.33 5.65
C ARG A 112 0.31 15.04 5.41
N PRO A 113 1.35 14.69 6.20
CA PRO A 113 2.07 13.42 6.03
C PRO A 113 1.15 12.20 6.15
N PHE A 114 0.33 12.15 7.20
CA PHE A 114 -0.70 11.13 7.38
C PHE A 114 -1.66 11.06 6.17
N SER A 115 -2.21 12.20 5.76
CA SER A 115 -3.19 12.27 4.66
C SER A 115 -2.60 11.76 3.33
N LEU A 116 -1.37 12.16 3.02
CA LEU A 116 -0.65 11.68 1.83
C LEU A 116 -0.33 10.20 1.93
N ALA A 117 0.13 9.73 3.08
CA ALA A 117 0.48 8.33 3.28
C ALA A 117 -0.74 7.41 3.13
N MET A 118 -1.87 7.76 3.75
CA MET A 118 -3.12 6.99 3.64
C MET A 118 -3.69 6.99 2.23
N CYS A 119 -3.72 8.14 1.54
CA CYS A 119 -4.16 8.19 0.14
C CYS A 119 -3.29 7.30 -0.75
N ARG A 120 -1.95 7.41 -0.63
CA ARG A 120 -1.02 6.59 -1.41
C ARG A 120 -1.18 5.11 -1.08
N ALA A 121 -1.36 4.76 0.20
CA ALA A 121 -1.55 3.38 0.64
C ALA A 121 -2.80 2.78 0.00
N GLU A 122 -3.92 3.51 -0.02
CA GLU A 122 -5.16 3.07 -0.66
C GLU A 122 -4.99 2.79 -2.16
N HIS A 123 -4.39 3.72 -2.91
CA HIS A 123 -4.12 3.52 -4.33
C HIS A 123 -3.19 2.33 -4.59
N VAL A 124 -2.10 2.23 -3.83
CA VAL A 124 -1.13 1.14 -3.95
C VAL A 124 -1.81 -0.19 -3.64
N ALA A 125 -2.68 -0.25 -2.62
CA ALA A 125 -3.41 -1.44 -2.25
C ALA A 125 -4.42 -1.87 -3.33
N ILE A 126 -5.21 -0.94 -3.85
CA ILE A 126 -6.14 -1.19 -4.94
C ILE A 126 -5.37 -1.76 -6.14
N ARG A 127 -4.22 -1.16 -6.48
CA ARG A 127 -3.39 -1.62 -7.59
C ARG A 127 -2.80 -3.01 -7.35
N ALA A 128 -2.28 -3.28 -6.16
CA ALA A 128 -1.75 -4.60 -5.81
C ALA A 128 -2.82 -5.70 -5.95
N ILE A 129 -4.03 -5.43 -5.45
CA ILE A 129 -5.18 -6.33 -5.57
C ILE A 129 -5.58 -6.54 -7.04
N GLN A 130 -5.60 -5.48 -7.85
CA GLN A 130 -5.89 -5.59 -9.29
C GLN A 130 -4.87 -6.50 -10.01
N LEU A 131 -3.57 -6.33 -9.72
CA LEU A 131 -2.53 -7.17 -10.32
C LEU A 131 -2.67 -8.64 -9.87
N SER A 132 -2.97 -8.88 -8.60
CA SER A 132 -3.26 -10.23 -8.09
C SER A 132 -4.44 -10.88 -8.80
N GLY A 133 -5.50 -10.12 -9.09
CA GLY A 133 -6.63 -10.60 -9.90
C GLY A 133 -6.23 -11.00 -11.33
N TRP A 134 -5.26 -10.30 -11.93
CA TRP A 134 -4.74 -10.64 -13.26
C TRP A 134 -3.88 -11.90 -13.25
N GLU A 135 -3.25 -12.26 -12.12
CA GLU A 135 -2.54 -13.53 -11.98
C GLU A 135 -3.47 -14.75 -12.07
N ASN A 136 -4.75 -14.56 -11.74
CA ASN A 136 -5.77 -15.62 -11.67
C ASN A 136 -6.72 -15.65 -12.89
N ALA A 137 -6.64 -14.68 -13.79
CA ALA A 137 -7.43 -14.67 -15.03
C ALA A 137 -6.64 -15.40 -16.14
N PRO A 138 -7.27 -16.29 -16.93
CA PRO A 138 -6.61 -16.85 -18.10
C PRO A 138 -6.23 -15.72 -19.08
N PRO A 139 -5.09 -15.82 -19.78
CA PRO A 139 -4.79 -14.89 -20.86
C PRO A 139 -5.88 -15.02 -21.93
N GLY A 140 -6.69 -13.96 -22.06
CA GLY A 140 -7.66 -13.80 -23.15
C GLY A 140 -6.99 -13.34 -24.44
#